data_AF-A0A7W0VHU5-F1
#
_entry.id   AF-A0A7W0VHU5-F1
#
_cell.length_a   1.000
_cell.length_b   1.000
_cell.length_c   1.000
_cell.angle_alpha   90.00
_cell.angle_beta   90.00
_cell.angle_gamma   90.00
#
_symmetry.space_group_name_H-M   'P 1'
#
loop_
_entity.id
_entity.type
_entity.pdbx_description
1 polymer ?
#
loop_
_entity_poly.entity_id
_entity_poly.type
_entity_poly.pdbx_seq_one_letter_code
_entity_poly.pdbx_strand_id
1 'polypeptide(L)'
;MISIEQYADLCALMADTAGDVTKENAIAATHGVTPDVWAASKAGYTAKMSDPNDMGRTAMAFMPLYQAAQARARGGKEPCTLELYTKVHAEMAFKKDAMGSQMNHHLVLAENGTHHQAWLECEGYWTPIVGAPEILGQPNPKFDPVQAQRFRVMMQAESDRINGITR
;
A
#
# COMPACT_ATOMS: atom_id res chain seq x y z
N MET A 1 -12.79 23.31 -5.74
CA MET A 1 -12.26 21.99 -5.35
C MET A 1 -12.69 20.97 -6.40
N ILE A 2 -11.81 20.05 -6.77
CA ILE A 2 -12.13 18.88 -7.61
C ILE A 2 -12.94 17.83 -6.85
N SER A 3 -13.49 16.85 -7.57
CA SER A 3 -14.21 15.72 -6.97
C SER A 3 -13.27 14.76 -6.23
N ILE A 4 -13.82 13.87 -5.40
CA ILE A 4 -13.00 12.92 -4.62
C ILE A 4 -12.36 11.85 -5.51
N GLU A 5 -13.04 11.49 -6.61
CA GLU A 5 -12.54 10.59 -7.65
C GLU A 5 -11.34 11.21 -8.38
N GLN A 6 -11.49 12.46 -8.86
CA GLN A 6 -10.39 13.16 -9.54
C GLN A 6 -9.23 13.46 -8.58
N TYR A 7 -9.52 13.72 -7.30
CA TYR A 7 -8.52 13.87 -6.25
C TYR A 7 -7.74 12.57 -6.04
N ALA A 8 -8.42 11.42 -5.94
CA ALA A 8 -7.79 10.11 -5.80
C ALA A 8 -6.91 9.75 -7.01
N ASP A 9 -7.37 10.04 -8.23
CA ASP A 9 -6.58 9.84 -9.45
C ASP A 9 -5.29 10.66 -9.44
N LEU A 10 -5.38 11.95 -9.11
CA LEU A 10 -4.22 12.83 -9.02
C LEU A 10 -3.25 12.40 -7.92
N CYS A 11 -3.75 12.05 -6.73
CA CYS A 11 -2.91 11.53 -5.65
C CYS A 11 -2.15 10.27 -6.09
N ALA A 12 -2.76 9.39 -6.88
CA ALA A 12 -2.11 8.15 -7.33
C ALA A 12 -0.99 8.43 -8.35
N LEU A 13 -1.22 9.37 -9.26
CA LEU A 13 -0.20 9.82 -10.23
C LEU A 13 0.96 10.57 -9.56
N MET A 14 0.71 11.17 -8.40
CA MET A 14 1.69 11.92 -7.64
C MET A 14 2.42 11.08 -6.58
N ALA A 15 2.18 9.75 -6.51
CA ALA A 15 2.79 8.91 -5.47
C ALA A 15 4.32 9.02 -5.41
N ASP A 16 4.98 9.21 -6.56
CA ASP A 16 6.44 9.29 -6.69
C ASP A 16 6.99 10.73 -6.66
N THR A 17 6.16 11.76 -6.39
CA THR A 17 6.64 13.15 -6.35
C THR A 17 7.41 13.47 -5.07
N ALA A 18 7.32 12.62 -4.05
CA ALA A 18 7.90 12.83 -2.71
C ALA A 18 7.53 14.20 -2.09
N GLY A 19 6.33 14.72 -2.41
CA GLY A 19 5.87 16.02 -1.92
C GLY A 19 6.44 17.23 -2.66
N ASP A 20 7.09 17.03 -3.80
CA ASP A 20 7.56 18.12 -4.67
C ASP A 20 6.36 18.85 -5.30
N VAL A 21 6.03 20.00 -4.73
CA VAL A 21 4.90 20.85 -5.14
C VAL A 21 4.97 21.23 -6.62
N THR A 22 6.17 21.41 -7.18
CA THR A 22 6.32 21.78 -8.60
C THR A 22 5.92 20.61 -9.49
N LYS A 23 6.36 19.40 -9.17
CA LYS A 23 5.98 18.18 -9.90
C LYS A 23 4.49 17.88 -9.75
N GLU A 24 3.95 18.02 -8.55
CA GLU A 24 2.51 17.85 -8.31
C GLU A 24 1.68 18.84 -9.13
N ASN A 25 2.05 20.12 -9.15
CA ASN A 25 1.34 21.13 -9.94
C ASN A 25 1.43 20.84 -11.45
N ALA A 26 2.58 20.34 -11.92
CA ALA A 26 2.74 19.95 -13.32
C ALA A 26 1.81 18.78 -13.69
N ILE A 27 1.74 17.74 -12.84
CA ILE A 27 0.82 16.62 -13.02
C ILE A 27 -0.64 17.09 -12.94
N ALA A 28 -1.00 17.96 -11.98
CA ALA A 28 -2.35 18.51 -11.90
C ALA A 28 -2.75 19.25 -13.18
N ALA A 29 -1.84 20.04 -13.74
CA ALA A 29 -2.07 20.81 -14.96
C ALA A 29 -2.32 19.92 -16.18
N THR A 30 -1.63 18.78 -16.33
CA THR A 30 -1.89 17.84 -17.45
C THR A 30 -3.29 17.21 -17.38
N HIS A 31 -3.92 17.24 -16.22
CA HIS A 31 -5.28 16.76 -15.98
C HIS A 31 -6.31 17.90 -15.86
N GLY A 32 -5.96 19.11 -16.32
CA GLY A 32 -6.87 20.26 -16.37
C GLY A 32 -7.14 20.91 -15.02
N VAL A 33 -6.31 20.63 -14.00
CA VAL A 33 -6.44 21.20 -12.66
C VAL A 33 -5.38 22.29 -12.46
N THR A 34 -5.81 23.51 -12.13
CA THR A 34 -4.88 24.60 -11.85
C THR A 34 -4.19 24.41 -10.49
N PRO A 35 -2.99 24.99 -10.29
CA PRO A 35 -2.30 24.92 -8.99
C PRO A 35 -3.16 25.37 -7.81
N ASP A 36 -3.94 26.45 -7.99
CA ASP A 36 -4.82 26.97 -6.93
C ASP A 36 -5.94 26.00 -6.57
N VAL A 37 -6.55 25.36 -7.59
CA VAL A 37 -7.59 24.36 -7.37
C VAL A 37 -7.01 23.11 -6.72
N TRP A 38 -5.81 22.69 -7.13
CA TRP A 38 -5.10 21.56 -6.52
C TRP A 38 -4.78 21.82 -5.04
N ALA A 39 -4.19 22.97 -4.73
CA ALA A 39 -3.86 23.37 -3.37
C ALA A 39 -5.12 23.44 -2.48
N ALA A 40 -6.21 24.05 -2.97
CA ALA A 40 -7.47 24.14 -2.25
C ALA A 40 -8.07 22.75 -1.98
N SER A 41 -7.99 21.83 -2.94
CA SER A 41 -8.48 20.47 -2.78
C SER A 41 -7.66 19.64 -1.80
N LYS A 42 -6.32 19.70 -1.86
CA LYS A 42 -5.46 19.06 -0.85
C LYS A 42 -5.83 19.53 0.56
N ALA A 43 -5.85 20.85 0.77
CA ALA A 43 -6.19 21.43 2.07
C ALA A 43 -7.58 20.99 2.55
N GLY A 44 -8.58 21.03 1.66
CA GLY A 44 -9.95 20.63 1.97
C GLY A 44 -10.10 19.16 2.34
N TYR A 45 -9.50 18.24 1.57
CA TYR A 45 -9.59 16.81 1.86
C TYR A 45 -8.77 16.41 3.08
N THR A 46 -7.57 16.98 3.28
CA THR A 46 -6.79 16.77 4.51
C THR A 46 -7.56 17.22 5.74
N ALA A 47 -8.17 18.41 5.71
CA ALA A 47 -8.98 18.91 6.82
C ALA A 47 -10.16 17.97 7.13
N LYS A 48 -10.87 17.50 6.10
CA LYS A 48 -11.99 16.55 6.29
C LYS A 48 -11.55 15.21 6.87
N MET A 49 -10.44 14.64 6.38
CA MET A 49 -9.94 13.36 6.87
C MET A 49 -9.43 13.44 8.32
N SER A 50 -9.01 14.62 8.78
CA SER A 50 -8.60 14.87 10.17
C SER A 50 -9.73 15.37 11.07
N ASP A 51 -10.93 15.63 10.54
CA ASP A 51 -12.07 16.14 11.32
C ASP A 51 -12.74 14.99 12.11
N PRO A 52 -12.78 15.07 13.46
CA PRO A 52 -13.50 14.08 14.27
C PRO A 52 -14.98 13.93 13.90
N ASN A 53 -15.62 14.98 13.35
CA ASN A 53 -17.02 14.95 12.93
C ASN A 53 -17.24 14.25 11.58
N ASP A 54 -16.18 14.12 10.77
CA ASP A 54 -16.22 13.33 9.54
C ASP A 54 -16.35 11.83 9.87
N MET A 55 -15.90 11.42 11.07
CA MET A 55 -15.90 10.02 11.54
C MET A 55 -15.24 9.07 10.52
N GLY A 56 -14.23 9.56 9.80
CA GLY A 56 -13.50 8.80 8.78
C GLY A 56 -14.30 8.51 7.51
N ARG A 57 -15.47 9.12 7.29
CA ARG A 57 -16.30 8.93 6.08
C ARG A 57 -15.54 9.31 4.81
N THR A 58 -14.84 10.43 4.83
CA THR A 58 -14.04 10.90 3.69
C THR A 58 -12.88 9.94 3.42
N ALA A 59 -12.22 9.42 4.47
CA ALA A 59 -11.15 8.43 4.33
C ALA A 59 -11.68 7.10 3.76
N MET A 60 -12.83 6.61 4.25
CA MET A 60 -13.47 5.39 3.74
C MET A 60 -13.92 5.51 2.29
N ALA A 61 -14.34 6.70 1.85
CA ALA A 61 -14.68 6.94 0.44
C ALA A 61 -13.43 7.09 -0.44
N PHE A 62 -12.37 7.73 0.07
CA PHE A 62 -11.13 7.97 -0.67
C PHE A 62 -10.31 6.71 -0.90
N MET A 63 -10.12 5.87 0.13
CA MET A 63 -9.17 4.75 0.08
C MET A 63 -9.44 3.77 -1.07
N PRO A 64 -10.69 3.31 -1.32
CA PRO A 64 -10.97 2.42 -2.45
C PRO A 64 -10.70 3.08 -3.82
N LEU A 65 -11.01 4.38 -3.94
CA LEU A 65 -10.77 5.14 -5.17
C LEU A 65 -9.27 5.29 -5.44
N TYR A 66 -8.50 5.62 -4.40
CA TYR A 66 -7.06 5.76 -4.48
C TYR A 66 -6.38 4.44 -4.85
N GLN A 67 -6.76 3.34 -4.21
CA GLN A 67 -6.26 2.00 -4.55
C GLN A 67 -6.58 1.62 -6.01
N ALA A 68 -7.79 1.92 -6.48
CA ALA A 68 -8.17 1.67 -7.88
C ALA A 68 -7.36 2.53 -8.85
N ALA A 69 -7.13 3.81 -8.53
CA ALA A 69 -6.32 4.72 -9.33
C ALA A 69 -4.86 4.26 -9.42
N GLN A 70 -4.27 3.84 -8.31
CA GLN A 70 -2.92 3.27 -8.30
C GLN A 70 -2.83 1.99 -9.13
N ALA A 71 -3.81 1.10 -9.04
CA ALA A 71 -3.86 -0.11 -9.85
C ALA A 71 -3.94 0.20 -11.35
N ARG A 72 -4.71 1.24 -11.74
CA ARG A 72 -4.76 1.75 -13.12
C ARG A 72 -3.42 2.32 -13.56
N ALA A 73 -2.78 3.14 -12.73
CA ALA A 73 -1.48 3.75 -13.02
C ALA A 73 -0.38 2.71 -13.28
N ARG A 74 -0.43 1.57 -12.57
CA ARG A 74 0.46 0.43 -12.79
C ARG A 74 0.10 -0.43 -14.00
N GLY A 75 -1.01 -0.16 -14.70
CA GLY A 75 -1.50 -0.98 -15.80
C GLY A 75 -1.89 -2.40 -15.36
N GLY A 76 -2.40 -2.55 -14.13
CA GLY A 76 -2.77 -3.85 -13.57
C GLY A 76 -1.60 -4.69 -13.05
N LYS A 77 -0.37 -4.17 -13.07
CA LYS A 77 0.80 -4.85 -12.49
C LYS A 77 0.75 -4.83 -10.96
N GLU A 78 1.36 -5.86 -10.39
CA GLU A 78 1.58 -6.02 -8.96
C GLU A 78 2.41 -4.83 -8.42
N PRO A 79 2.06 -4.24 -7.26
CA PRO A 79 2.84 -3.14 -6.65
C PRO A 79 4.23 -3.59 -6.18
N CYS A 80 4.39 -4.88 -5.91
CA CYS A 80 5.66 -5.55 -5.67
C CYS A 80 5.51 -7.03 -6.03
N THR A 81 6.63 -7.71 -6.27
CA THR A 81 6.61 -9.14 -6.55
C THR A 81 6.16 -9.94 -5.32
N LEU A 82 5.62 -11.13 -5.54
CA LEU A 82 5.25 -12.04 -4.45
C LEU A 82 6.46 -12.41 -3.59
N GLU A 83 7.65 -12.50 -4.19
CA GLU A 83 8.91 -12.78 -3.50
C GLU A 83 9.28 -11.64 -2.54
N LEU A 84 9.19 -10.37 -2.97
CA LEU A 84 9.46 -9.22 -2.11
C LEU A 84 8.44 -9.13 -0.98
N TYR A 85 7.15 -9.30 -1.31
CA TYR A 85 6.07 -9.33 -0.31
C TYR A 85 6.32 -10.42 0.75
N THR A 86 6.65 -11.64 0.30
CA THR A 86 6.91 -12.77 1.21
C THR A 86 8.11 -12.52 2.11
N LYS A 87 9.23 -12.06 1.55
CA LYS A 87 10.45 -11.78 2.31
C LYS A 87 10.20 -10.72 3.39
N VAL A 88 9.62 -9.58 3.02
CA VAL A 88 9.34 -8.49 3.96
C VAL A 88 8.36 -8.95 5.04
N HIS A 89 7.31 -9.67 4.67
CA HIS A 89 6.32 -10.16 5.62
C HIS A 89 6.91 -11.16 6.62
N ALA A 90 7.79 -12.06 6.17
CA ALA A 90 8.52 -12.98 7.04
C ALA A 90 9.50 -12.26 7.96
N GLU A 91 10.25 -11.28 7.45
CA GLU A 91 11.17 -10.48 8.26
C GLU A 91 10.43 -9.66 9.32
N MET A 92 9.28 -9.05 8.98
CA MET A 92 8.43 -8.38 9.96
C MET A 92 7.95 -9.33 11.05
N ALA A 93 7.62 -10.59 10.72
CA ALA A 93 7.10 -11.56 11.68
C ALA A 93 8.20 -12.19 12.57
N PHE A 94 9.37 -12.50 12.00
CA PHE A 94 10.36 -13.37 12.63
C PHE A 94 11.69 -12.68 12.94
N LYS A 95 12.07 -11.63 12.21
CA LYS A 95 13.38 -11.00 12.39
C LYS A 95 13.47 -10.33 13.75
N LYS A 96 14.56 -10.62 14.46
CA LYS A 96 14.87 -10.02 15.75
C LYS A 96 16.01 -9.01 15.63
N ASP A 97 15.98 -7.99 16.48
CA ASP A 97 17.10 -7.09 16.67
C ASP A 97 18.23 -7.74 17.49
N ALA A 98 19.32 -7.00 17.70
CA ALA A 98 20.48 -7.47 18.46
C ALA A 98 20.16 -7.80 19.93
N MET A 99 19.03 -7.32 20.46
CA MET A 99 18.55 -7.60 21.82
C MET A 99 17.55 -8.76 21.85
N GLY A 100 17.27 -9.40 20.71
CA GLY A 100 16.31 -10.51 20.59
C GLY A 100 14.84 -10.07 20.53
N SER A 101 14.56 -8.76 20.46
CA SER A 101 13.20 -8.22 20.33
C SER A 101 12.78 -8.16 18.86
N GLN A 102 11.48 -8.13 18.58
CA GLN A 102 10.99 -8.04 17.21
C GLN A 102 11.47 -6.73 16.57
N MET A 103 12.05 -6.84 15.37
CA MET A 103 12.59 -5.69 14.67
C MET A 103 11.50 -4.68 14.32
N ASN A 104 11.80 -3.38 14.42
CA ASN A 104 10.88 -2.33 14.03
C ASN A 104 10.53 -2.45 12.54
N HIS A 105 9.24 -2.44 12.21
CA HIS A 105 8.75 -2.63 10.84
C HIS A 105 9.29 -1.60 9.83
N HIS A 106 9.59 -0.36 10.24
CA HIS A 106 10.13 0.67 9.36
C HIS A 106 11.58 0.39 9.01
N LEU A 107 12.34 -0.23 9.93
CA LEU A 107 13.70 -0.68 9.65
C LEU A 107 13.70 -1.85 8.67
N VAL A 108 12.80 -2.82 8.85
CA VAL A 108 12.63 -3.94 7.91
C VAL A 108 12.30 -3.43 6.51
N LEU A 109 11.38 -2.46 6.41
CA LEU A 109 11.02 -1.83 5.13
C LEU A 109 12.22 -1.13 4.48
N ALA A 110 12.94 -0.32 5.25
CA ALA A 110 14.11 0.40 4.75
C ALA A 110 15.21 -0.56 4.26
N GLU A 111 15.49 -1.64 4.98
CA GLU A 111 16.48 -2.65 4.58
C GLU A 111 16.10 -3.41 3.30
N ASN A 112 14.81 -3.47 2.97
CA ASN A 112 14.32 -4.06 1.73
C ASN A 112 14.08 -3.04 0.62
N GLY A 113 14.59 -1.81 0.77
CA GLY A 113 14.50 -0.76 -0.25
C GLY A 113 13.08 -0.27 -0.52
N THR A 114 12.19 -0.39 0.47
CA THR A 114 10.79 0.09 0.39
C THR A 114 10.48 1.03 1.55
N HIS A 115 9.28 1.62 1.55
CA HIS A 115 8.81 2.52 2.60
C HIS A 115 7.36 2.19 2.96
N HIS A 116 6.87 2.78 4.05
CA HIS A 116 5.57 2.44 4.62
C HIS A 116 4.41 2.55 3.62
N GLN A 117 4.34 3.64 2.85
CA GLN A 117 3.28 3.83 1.86
C GLN A 117 3.32 2.77 0.74
N ALA A 118 4.49 2.49 0.16
CA ALA A 118 4.63 1.42 -0.84
C ALA A 118 4.29 0.04 -0.26
N TRP A 119 4.62 -0.20 1.02
CA TRP A 119 4.24 -1.43 1.70
C TRP A 119 2.75 -1.59 1.89
N LEU A 120 2.02 -0.54 2.27
CA LEU A 120 0.56 -0.59 2.39
C LEU A 120 -0.11 -0.96 1.05
N GLU A 121 0.48 -0.56 -0.07
CA GLU A 121 0.01 -0.98 -1.40
C GLU A 121 0.26 -2.47 -1.65
N CYS A 122 1.46 -2.96 -1.31
CA CYS A 122 1.79 -4.38 -1.35
C CYS A 122 0.83 -5.21 -0.51
N GLU A 123 0.55 -4.80 0.74
CA GLU A 123 -0.40 -5.47 1.62
C GLU A 123 -1.82 -5.42 1.07
N GLY A 124 -2.27 -4.27 0.58
CA GLY A 124 -3.60 -4.12 -0.01
C GLY A 124 -3.81 -4.98 -1.25
N TYR A 125 -2.75 -5.24 -2.02
CA TYR A 125 -2.78 -6.09 -3.20
C TYR A 125 -2.69 -7.58 -2.83
N TRP A 126 -1.66 -8.00 -2.09
CA TRP A 126 -1.34 -9.41 -1.87
C TRP A 126 -2.18 -10.06 -0.78
N THR A 127 -2.48 -9.37 0.32
CA THR A 127 -3.25 -9.94 1.45
C THR A 127 -4.55 -10.62 1.02
N PRO A 128 -5.43 -9.99 0.21
CA PRO A 128 -6.65 -10.64 -0.24
C PRO A 128 -6.41 -11.75 -1.28
N ILE A 129 -5.24 -11.82 -1.92
CA ILE A 129 -4.91 -12.87 -2.90
C ILE A 129 -4.41 -14.13 -2.20
N VAL A 130 -3.49 -13.98 -1.23
CA VAL A 130 -2.76 -15.10 -0.61
C VAL A 130 -3.25 -15.47 0.78
N GLY A 131 -4.08 -14.63 1.41
CA GLY A 131 -4.49 -14.77 2.81
C GLY A 131 -5.39 -15.97 3.06
N ALA A 132 -6.69 -15.82 2.86
CA ALA A 132 -7.67 -16.87 3.13
C ALA A 132 -8.80 -16.88 2.09
N PRO A 133 -9.42 -18.06 1.82
CA PRO A 133 -10.58 -18.17 0.95
C PRO A 133 -11.83 -17.47 1.50
N GLU A 134 -11.84 -17.15 2.80
CA GLU A 134 -12.91 -16.40 3.46
C GLU A 134 -12.33 -15.27 4.30
N ILE A 135 -13.02 -14.12 4.32
CA ILE A 135 -12.73 -12.97 5.18
C ILE A 135 -13.99 -12.69 5.99
N LEU A 136 -13.90 -12.78 7.32
CA LEU A 136 -15.01 -12.57 8.25
C LEU A 136 -16.25 -13.43 7.91
N GLY A 137 -16.03 -14.67 7.51
CA GLY A 137 -17.11 -15.62 7.15
C GLY A 137 -17.78 -15.35 5.80
N GLN A 138 -17.23 -14.47 4.97
CA GLN A 138 -17.67 -14.22 3.61
C GLN A 138 -16.64 -14.73 2.60
N PRO A 139 -17.07 -15.29 1.45
CA PRO A 139 -16.15 -15.68 0.39
C PRO A 139 -15.25 -14.51 -0.03
N ASN A 140 -13.95 -14.77 -0.14
CA ASN A 140 -12.99 -13.81 -0.63
C ASN A 140 -12.87 -13.93 -2.15
N PRO A 141 -13.46 -13.01 -2.93
CA PRO A 141 -13.47 -13.11 -4.39
C PRO A 141 -12.09 -12.93 -5.04
N LYS A 142 -11.09 -12.44 -4.28
CA LYS A 142 -9.73 -12.23 -4.77
C LYS A 142 -8.79 -13.37 -4.44
N PHE A 143 -9.22 -14.34 -3.63
CA PHE A 143 -8.36 -15.44 -3.20
C PHE A 143 -7.92 -16.28 -4.40
N ASP A 144 -6.61 -16.51 -4.49
CA ASP A 144 -6.00 -17.37 -5.49
C ASP A 144 -5.28 -18.54 -4.79
N PRO A 145 -5.79 -19.78 -4.89
CA PRO A 145 -5.20 -20.93 -4.21
C PRO A 145 -3.79 -21.26 -4.70
N VAL A 146 -3.45 -20.95 -5.96
CA VAL A 146 -2.12 -21.19 -6.52
C VAL A 146 -1.12 -20.22 -5.90
N GLN A 147 -1.46 -18.93 -5.88
CA GLN A 147 -0.58 -17.92 -5.28
C GLN A 147 -0.50 -18.08 -3.75
N ALA A 148 -1.59 -18.43 -3.08
CA ALA A 148 -1.59 -18.73 -1.65
C ALA A 148 -0.66 -19.91 -1.31
N GLN A 149 -0.63 -20.96 -2.14
CA GLN A 149 0.28 -22.08 -1.94
C GLN A 149 1.74 -21.68 -2.19
N ARG A 150 2.02 -20.87 -3.23
CA ARG A 150 3.36 -20.31 -3.47
C ARG A 150 3.84 -19.47 -2.29
N PHE A 151 2.98 -18.56 -1.81
CA PHE A 151 3.24 -17.73 -0.63
C PHE A 151 3.57 -18.58 0.59
N ARG A 152 2.79 -19.63 0.88
CA ARG A 152 3.04 -20.53 2.02
C ARG A 152 4.42 -21.20 1.95
N VAL A 153 4.81 -21.71 0.78
CA VAL A 153 6.11 -22.36 0.59
C VAL A 153 7.25 -21.34 0.78
N MET A 154 7.12 -20.15 0.19
CA MET A 154 8.13 -19.10 0.32
C MET A 154 8.22 -18.55 1.75
N MET A 155 7.09 -18.36 2.44
CA MET A 155 7.06 -17.93 3.85
C MET A 155 7.77 -18.94 4.74
N GLN A 156 7.59 -20.24 4.47
CA GLN A 156 8.30 -21.27 5.22
C GLN A 156 9.81 -21.20 4.98
N ALA A 157 10.23 -21.06 3.72
CA ALA A 157 11.65 -20.95 3.37
C ALA A 157 12.30 -19.69 3.98
N GLU A 158 11.61 -18.55 3.97
CA GLU A 158 12.09 -17.31 4.60
C GLU A 158 12.14 -17.42 6.12
N SER A 159 11.14 -18.06 6.73
CA SER A 159 11.14 -18.33 8.18
C SER A 159 12.31 -19.23 8.57
N ASP A 160 12.56 -20.30 7.80
CA ASP A 160 13.69 -21.20 8.04
C ASP A 160 15.03 -20.44 7.88
N ARG A 161 15.17 -19.61 6.83
CA ARG A 161 16.35 -18.75 6.62
C ARG A 161 16.59 -17.81 7.81
N ILE A 162 15.56 -17.12 8.28
CA ILE A 162 15.67 -16.15 9.40
C ILE A 162 16.06 -16.87 10.70
N ASN A 163 15.51 -18.06 10.92
CA ASN A 163 15.77 -18.85 12.13
C ASN A 163 17.01 -19.76 12.02
N GLY A 164 17.70 -19.77 10.89
CA GLY A 164 18.87 -20.63 10.65
C GLY A 164 18.56 -22.13 10.57
N ILE A 165 17.32 -22.49 10.23
CA ILE A 165 16.87 -23.88 10.09
C ILE A 165 17.26 -24.39 8.69
N THR A 166 17.90 -25.56 8.63
CA THR A 166 18.17 -26.29 7.36
C THR A 166 17.30 -27.54 7.33
N ARG A 167 16.54 -27.76 6.26
CA ARG A 167 15.66 -28.92 6.06
C ARG A 167 16.16 -29.83 4.95
#